data_AF-A0A944EYK3-F1
#
_entry.id   AF-A0A944EYK3-F1
#
_cell.length_a   1.000
_cell.length_b   1.000
_cell.length_c   1.000
_cell.angle_alpha   90.00
_cell.angle_beta   90.00
_cell.angle_gamma   90.00
#
_symmetry.space_group_name_H-M   'P 1'
#
loop_
_entity.id
_entity.type
_entity.pdbx_description
1 polymer ?
#
loop_
_entity_poly.entity_id
_entity_poly.type
_entity_poly.pdbx_seq_one_letter_code
_entity_poly.pdbx_strand_id
1 'polypeptide(L)'
;MPLNTVRETKATLNGDTGRVLVWHNDKETRAISLAVPGDRAKLSPAQARELGLWLIEASETVNKPDHSPLRSATLPTAPRPRPAYMPPSRW
;
A
#
# COMPACT_ATOMS: atom_id res chain seq x y z
N MET A 1 -8.96 -2.69 21.55
CA MET A 1 -7.99 -3.05 20.49
C MET A 1 -8.67 -2.76 19.15
N PRO A 2 -8.29 -1.71 18.40
CA PRO A 2 -8.90 -1.47 17.09
C PRO A 2 -8.50 -2.58 16.13
N LEU A 3 -9.49 -3.27 15.54
CA LEU A 3 -9.27 -4.22 14.44
C LEU A 3 -8.71 -3.44 13.26
N ASN A 4 -7.42 -3.65 12.96
CA ASN A 4 -6.78 -3.08 11.78
C ASN A 4 -7.24 -3.89 10.56
N THR A 5 -8.41 -3.56 10.02
CA THR A 5 -8.98 -4.23 8.85
C THR A 5 -8.16 -3.89 7.63
N VAL A 6 -7.48 -4.89 7.07
CA VAL A 6 -6.71 -4.78 5.85
C VAL A 6 -7.61 -5.20 4.69
N ARG A 7 -7.77 -4.36 3.66
CA ARG A 7 -8.42 -4.79 2.43
C ARG A 7 -7.36 -5.38 1.50
N GLU A 8 -7.62 -6.61 1.07
CA GLU A 8 -6.80 -7.32 0.10
C GLU A 8 -7.66 -7.63 -1.12
N THR A 9 -7.19 -7.22 -2.29
CA THR A 9 -7.83 -7.55 -3.57
C THR A 9 -7.00 -8.62 -4.26
N LYS A 10 -7.62 -9.76 -4.55
CA LYS A 10 -6.96 -10.91 -5.17
C LYS A 10 -7.67 -11.32 -6.45
N ALA A 11 -6.90 -11.49 -7.51
CA ALA A 11 -7.32 -12.12 -8.76
C ALA A 11 -6.59 -13.44 -8.96
N THR A 12 -7.30 -14.42 -9.53
CA THR A 12 -6.73 -15.71 -9.90
C THR A 12 -7.09 -15.99 -11.35
N LEU A 13 -6.09 -16.20 -12.18
CA LEU A 13 -6.24 -16.57 -13.58
C LEU A 13 -5.76 -18.01 -13.75
N ASN A 14 -6.64 -18.89 -14.22
CA ASN A 14 -6.30 -20.27 -14.55
C ASN A 14 -5.89 -20.32 -16.03
N GLY A 15 -4.63 -20.62 -16.28
CA GLY A 15 -4.10 -20.78 -17.63
C GLY A 15 -4.26 -22.22 -18.13
N ASP A 16 -3.93 -22.45 -19.40
CA ASP A 16 -3.89 -23.78 -20.02
C ASP A 16 -2.86 -24.70 -19.35
N THR A 17 -1.83 -24.11 -18.76
CA THR A 17 -0.88 -24.81 -17.90
C THR A 17 -0.53 -23.88 -16.76
N GLY A 18 -0.77 -24.30 -15.51
CA GLY A 18 -0.49 -23.48 -14.33
C GLY A 18 -1.54 -22.41 -14.03
N ARG A 19 -1.26 -21.60 -13.01
CA ARG A 19 -2.14 -20.50 -12.58
C ARG A 19 -1.33 -19.24 -12.31
N VAL A 20 -1.95 -18.09 -12.49
CA VAL A 20 -1.38 -16.80 -12.09
C VAL A 20 -2.24 -16.25 -10.97
N LEU A 21 -1.59 -15.96 -9.84
CA LEU A 21 -2.20 -15.31 -8.68
C LEU A 21 -1.68 -13.90 -8.64
N VAL A 22 -2.57 -12.91 -8.61
CA VAL A 22 -2.17 -11.51 -8.49
C VAL A 22 -2.95 -10.86 -7.37
N TRP A 23 -2.29 -10.05 -6.55
CA TRP A 23 -2.93 -9.35 -5.45
C TRP A 23 -2.22 -8.05 -5.12
N HIS A 24 -2.96 -7.15 -4.48
CA HIS A 24 -2.40 -5.95 -3.84
C HIS A 24 -3.09 -5.74 -2.49
N ASN A 25 -2.39 -5.06 -1.58
CA ASN A 25 -2.80 -4.87 -0.20
C ASN A 25 -2.63 -3.39 0.18
N ASP A 26 -3.57 -2.83 0.92
CA ASP A 26 -3.51 -1.43 1.41
C ASP A 26 -2.24 -1.13 2.22
N LYS A 27 -1.68 -2.12 2.92
CA LYS A 27 -0.43 -2.01 3.69
C LYS A 27 0.81 -1.87 2.82
N GLU A 28 0.76 -2.37 1.58
CA GLU A 28 1.85 -2.32 0.60
C GLU A 28 1.43 -1.46 -0.59
N THR A 29 1.12 -0.20 -0.30
CA THR A 29 0.56 0.80 -1.24
C THR A 29 1.52 1.19 -2.39
N ARG A 30 2.61 0.45 -2.60
CA ARG A 30 3.59 0.67 -3.67
C ARG A 30 3.95 -0.59 -4.45
N ALA A 31 3.31 -1.72 -4.14
CA ALA A 31 3.65 -3.00 -4.75
C ALA A 31 2.38 -3.74 -5.21
N ILE A 32 2.49 -4.36 -6.39
CA ILE A 32 1.56 -5.37 -6.86
C ILE A 32 2.32 -6.69 -6.84
N SER A 33 1.77 -7.68 -6.15
CA SER A 33 2.39 -9.00 -6.04
C SER A 33 1.80 -9.94 -7.08
N LEU A 34 2.67 -10.66 -7.79
CA LEU A 34 2.31 -11.65 -8.80
C LEU A 34 3.05 -12.96 -8.50
N ALA A 35 2.31 -14.05 -8.35
CA ALA A 35 2.85 -15.38 -8.16
C ALA A 35 2.39 -16.32 -9.28
N VAL A 36 3.35 -17.10 -9.79
CA VAL A 36 3.11 -18.16 -10.78
C VAL A 36 3.55 -19.48 -10.16
N PRO A 37 2.64 -20.22 -9.50
CA PRO A 37 2.97 -21.50 -8.89
C PRO A 37 3.42 -22.49 -9.96
N GLY A 38 4.58 -23.13 -9.75
CA GLY A 38 5.18 -24.03 -10.74
C GLY A 38 6.03 -23.33 -11.80
N ASP A 39 6.41 -22.07 -11.55
CA ASP A 39 7.42 -21.29 -12.30
C ASP A 39 7.00 -20.90 -13.74
N ARG A 40 5.91 -21.46 -14.25
CA ARG A 40 5.36 -21.16 -15.60
C ARG A 40 3.84 -21.24 -15.62
N ALA A 41 3.23 -20.21 -16.22
CA ALA A 41 1.84 -20.24 -16.64
C ALA A 41 1.78 -20.06 -18.16
N LYS A 42 1.05 -20.95 -18.85
CA LYS A 42 0.70 -20.75 -20.27
C LYS A 42 -0.66 -20.08 -20.34
N LEU A 43 -0.69 -18.90 -20.94
CA LEU A 43 -1.89 -18.11 -21.13
C LEU A 43 -2.20 -18.02 -22.62
N SER A 44 -3.48 -18.11 -22.97
CA SER A 44 -3.94 -17.75 -24.30
C SER A 44 -3.77 -16.24 -24.53
N PRO A 45 -3.75 -15.75 -25.79
CA PRO A 45 -3.68 -14.31 -26.06
C PRO A 45 -4.82 -13.51 -25.42
N ALA A 46 -6.00 -14.12 -25.24
CA ALA A 46 -7.13 -13.49 -24.55
C ALA A 46 -6.87 -13.36 -23.04
N GLN A 47 -6.43 -14.44 -22.40
CA GLN A 47 -6.09 -14.47 -20.97
C GLN A 47 -4.93 -13.52 -20.62
N ALA A 48 -3.92 -13.42 -21.50
CA ALA A 48 -2.82 -12.49 -21.32
C ALA A 48 -3.30 -11.02 -21.37
N ARG A 49 -4.27 -10.70 -22.22
CA ARG A 49 -4.89 -9.36 -22.28
C ARG A 49 -5.69 -9.06 -21.02
N GLU A 50 -6.50 -10.01 -20.54
CA GLU A 50 -7.25 -9.87 -19.29
C GLU A 50 -6.32 -9.63 -18.09
N LEU A 51 -5.23 -10.40 -17.99
CA LEU A 51 -4.20 -10.18 -16.97
C LEU A 51 -3.60 -8.77 -17.06
N GLY A 52 -3.27 -8.32 -18.27
CA GLY A 52 -2.71 -7.00 -18.52
C GLY A 52 -3.66 -5.87 -18.10
N LEU A 53 -4.93 -5.96 -18.46
CA LEU A 53 -5.96 -5.00 -18.05
C LEU A 53 -6.10 -4.93 -16.54
N TRP A 54 -6.14 -6.10 -15.88
CA TRP A 54 -6.20 -6.16 -14.42
C TRP A 54 -4.98 -5.49 -13.77
N LEU A 55 -3.78 -5.72 -14.30
CA LEU A 55 -2.54 -5.10 -13.77
C LEU A 55 -2.56 -3.57 -13.94
N ILE A 56 -3.09 -3.06 -15.05
CA ILE A 56 -3.25 -1.62 -15.29
C ILE A 56 -4.21 -1.04 -14.23
N GLU A 57 -5.41 -1.60 -14.07
CA GLU A 57 -6.40 -1.13 -13.09
C GLU A 57 -5.88 -1.21 -11.65
N ALA A 58 -5.18 -2.29 -11.30
CA ALA A 58 -4.54 -2.45 -10.00
C ALA A 58 -3.47 -1.38 -9.79
N SER A 59 -2.66 -1.07 -10.81
CA SER A 59 -1.64 -0.02 -10.73
C SER A 59 -2.23 1.36 -10.52
N GLU A 60 -3.33 1.69 -11.19
CA GLU A 60 -4.03 2.95 -10.98
C GLU A 60 -4.62 3.04 -9.58
N THR A 61 -5.13 1.93 -9.04
CA THR A 61 -5.69 1.88 -7.69
C THR A 61 -4.61 2.10 -6.63
N VAL A 62 -3.45 1.46 -6.79
CA VAL A 62 -2.31 1.60 -5.87
C VAL A 62 -1.63 2.97 -5.99
N ASN A 63 -1.59 3.54 -7.19
CA ASN A 63 -0.92 4.82 -7.45
C ASN A 63 -1.79 6.06 -7.14
N LYS A 64 -3.05 5.86 -6.75
CA LYS A 64 -3.89 6.96 -6.25
C LYS A 64 -3.22 7.52 -4.99
N PRO A 65 -2.81 8.81 -4.99
CA PRO A 65 -2.27 9.42 -3.80
C PRO A 65 -3.33 9.31 -2.70
N ASP A 66 -2.92 8.75 -1.57
CA ASP A 66 -3.75 8.66 -0.37
C ASP A 66 -4.11 10.08 0.08
N HIS A 67 -5.24 10.60 -0.43
CA HIS A 67 -5.86 11.84 0.01
C HIS A 67 -6.51 11.59 1.37
N SER A 68 -5.71 11.15 2.34
CA SER A 68 -6.15 11.04 3.72
C SER A 68 -6.17 12.45 4.31
N PRO A 69 -7.36 13.03 4.61
CA PRO A 69 -7.46 14.38 5.19
C PRO A 69 -6.82 14.48 6.59
N LEU A 70 -6.43 13.33 7.17
CA LEU A 70 -5.80 13.22 8.49
C LEU A 70 -4.31 13.54 8.48
N ARG A 71 -3.62 13.52 7.32
CA ARG A 71 -2.20 13.96 7.26
C ARG A 71 -2.03 15.48 7.34
N SER A 72 -3.07 16.24 7.02
CA SER A 72 -3.09 17.70 7.15
C SER A 72 -3.21 18.19 8.61
N ALA A 73 -3.45 17.28 9.57
CA ALA A 73 -3.61 17.59 10.98
C ALA A 73 -2.28 17.52 11.77
N THR A 74 -1.13 17.64 11.12
CA THR A 74 0.14 17.92 11.83
C THR A 74 0.12 19.39 12.24
N LEU A 75 -0.46 19.65 13.41
CA LEU A 75 -0.60 20.94 14.07
C LEU A 75 0.70 21.77 14.03
N PRO A 76 0.61 23.12 13.97
CA PRO A 76 1.75 23.99 14.19
C PRO A 76 2.31 23.69 15.59
N THR A 77 3.62 23.40 15.64
CA THR A 77 4.36 23.25 16.88
C THR A 77 4.16 24.50 17.74
N ALA A 78 3.38 24.39 18.81
CA ALA A 78 3.31 25.42 19.82
C ALA A 78 4.72 25.60 20.43
N PRO A 79 5.25 26.82 20.54
CA PRO A 79 6.55 27.03 21.17
C PRO A 79 6.46 26.62 22.64
N ARG A 80 7.28 25.64 23.05
CA ARG A 80 7.47 25.31 24.46
C ARG A 80 7.89 26.57 25.22
N PRO A 81 7.31 26.89 26.38
CA PRO A 81 7.84 27.96 27.23
C PRO A 81 9.25 27.56 27.68
N ARG A 82 10.21 28.46 27.45
CA ARG A 82 11.59 28.27 27.95
C ARG A 82 11.55 28.21 29.47
N PRO A 83 12.28 27.30 30.13
CA PRO A 83 12.44 27.38 31.57
C PRO A 83 13.17 28.69 31.91
N ALA A 84 12.62 29.45 32.85
CA ALA A 84 13.28 30.63 33.40
C ALA A 84 14.60 30.20 34.05
N TYR A 85 15.71 30.73 33.55
CA TYR A 85 17.01 30.54 34.17
C TYR A 85 17.04 31.31 35.49
N MET A 86 17.11 30.60 36.62
CA MET A 86 17.49 31.19 37.91
C MET A 86 19.01 31.05 38.07
N PRO A 87 19.75 32.16 38.21
CA PRO A 87 21.16 32.09 38.54
C PRO A 87 21.32 31.58 39.99
N PRO A 88 22.38 30.82 40.29
CA PRO A 88 22.65 30.38 41.65
C PRO A 88 22.99 31.60 42.53
N SER A 89 22.22 31.79 43.59
CA SER A 89 22.53 32.73 44.67
C SER A 89 23.83 32.29 45.34
N ARG A 90 24.92 33.00 45.07
CA ARG A 90 26.11 32.97 45.93
C ARG A 90 25.78 33.73 47.20
N TRP A 91 25.80 33.07 48.35
CA TRP A 91 26.34 33.53 49.65
C TRP A 91 26.59 32.29 50.53
#